data_AF-A0A7W1GGB4-F1
#
_entry.id   AF-A0A7W1GGB4-F1
#
_cell.length_a   1.000
_cell.length_b   1.000
_cell.length_c   1.000
_cell.angle_alpha   90.00
_cell.angle_beta   90.00
_cell.angle_gamma   90.00
#
_symmetry.space_group_name_H-M   'P 1'
#
loop_
_entity.id
_entity.type
_entity.pdbx_description
1 polymer ?
#
loop_
_entity_poly.entity_id
_entity_poly.type
_entity_poly.pdbx_seq_one_letter_code
_entity_poly.pdbx_strand_id
1 'polypeptide(L)'
;ATLIISFTFASTAKADPFSFTGTFTQDDNVQFFNFTVSMSSAVTLRTLSYAGGVTATGETIARGGFDPYLALFNSAGVLLVQNDDGGSSVLTDAVTGRRFDAFSQTTLTSGDYILALTQSPNFAVGPNLSDGFTRAGQGNFRDGFVDISGNRRDGRWAVDIFGPNVTQASLVAQQQPIPEPTTMLLLGTGLAGVATNIRRRKRQVNEVKEESR
;
A
#
# COMPACT_ATOMS: atom_id res chain seq x y z
N ALA A 1 -50.54 42.19 -2.95
CA ALA A 1 -50.03 40.80 -2.98
C ALA A 1 -48.53 40.88 -3.21
N THR A 2 -47.73 40.52 -2.20
CA THR A 2 -46.26 40.61 -2.26
C THR A 2 -45.72 39.26 -2.74
N LEU A 3 -45.11 39.24 -3.92
CA LEU A 3 -44.52 38.05 -4.51
C LEU A 3 -43.13 37.84 -3.91
N ILE A 4 -42.94 36.78 -3.13
CA ILE A 4 -41.62 36.37 -2.61
C ILE A 4 -41.02 35.39 -3.61
N ILE A 5 -39.99 35.82 -4.33
CA ILE A 5 -39.19 34.97 -5.21
C ILE A 5 -38.13 34.29 -4.34
N SER A 6 -38.29 33.00 -4.07
CA SER A 6 -37.26 32.19 -3.41
C SER A 6 -36.24 31.74 -4.44
N PHE A 7 -34.99 32.21 -4.31
CA PHE A 7 -33.85 31.72 -5.06
C PHE A 7 -33.29 30.48 -4.35
N THR A 8 -33.42 29.30 -4.96
CA THR A 8 -32.71 28.10 -4.53
C THR A 8 -31.29 28.15 -5.09
N PHE A 9 -30.30 28.36 -4.21
CA PHE A 9 -28.91 28.17 -4.57
C PHE A 9 -28.63 26.67 -4.68
N ALA A 10 -28.35 26.18 -5.88
CA ALA A 10 -27.81 24.84 -6.07
C ALA A 10 -26.35 24.86 -5.56
N SER A 11 -26.10 24.29 -4.39
CA SER A 11 -24.73 24.00 -3.94
C SER A 11 -24.18 22.88 -4.82
N THR A 12 -23.01 23.10 -5.43
CA THR A 12 -22.27 22.02 -6.08
C THR A 12 -21.71 21.13 -4.99
N ALA A 13 -22.22 19.90 -4.88
CA ALA A 13 -21.61 18.89 -4.03
C ALA A 13 -20.20 18.60 -4.59
N LYS A 14 -19.17 19.05 -3.89
CA LYS A 14 -17.79 18.62 -4.17
C LYS A 14 -17.60 17.29 -3.45
N ALA A 15 -17.06 16.28 -4.14
CA ALA A 15 -16.59 15.09 -3.46
C ALA A 15 -15.48 15.49 -2.46
N ASP A 16 -15.57 14.95 -1.24
CA ASP A 16 -14.56 15.18 -0.22
C ASP A 16 -13.26 14.48 -0.63
N PRO A 17 -12.09 15.11 -0.37
CA PRO A 17 -10.82 14.47 -0.63
C PRO A 17 -10.55 13.32 0.34
N PHE A 18 -9.75 12.36 -0.07
CA PHE A 18 -9.26 11.28 0.79
C PHE A 18 -7.77 11.48 1.05
N SER A 19 -7.38 11.42 2.32
CA SER A 19 -5.98 11.46 2.74
C SER A 19 -5.66 10.23 3.59
N PHE A 20 -4.50 9.64 3.37
CA PHE A 20 -4.02 8.49 4.14
C PHE A 20 -2.60 8.76 4.63
N THR A 21 -2.30 8.24 5.81
CA THR A 21 -0.96 8.26 6.40
C THR A 21 -0.57 6.87 6.87
N GLY A 22 0.74 6.63 6.97
CA GLY A 22 1.25 5.37 7.49
C GLY A 22 2.77 5.36 7.58
N THR A 23 3.33 4.17 7.83
CA THR A 23 4.77 3.98 7.97
C THR A 23 5.18 2.64 7.38
N PHE A 24 6.19 2.64 6.52
CA PHE A 24 6.88 1.44 6.06
C PHE A 24 7.92 0.98 7.07
N THR A 25 8.08 -0.33 7.17
CA THR A 25 9.11 -0.96 8.02
C THR A 25 10.38 -1.29 7.23
N GLN A 26 10.26 -1.40 5.91
CA GLN A 26 11.32 -1.71 4.97
C GLN A 26 11.17 -0.84 3.71
N ASP A 27 12.28 -0.45 3.10
CA ASP A 27 12.28 0.46 1.96
C ASP A 27 11.76 -0.16 0.65
N ASP A 28 11.65 -1.50 0.58
CA ASP A 28 11.00 -2.23 -0.52
C ASP A 28 9.48 -2.41 -0.36
N ASN A 29 8.90 -1.91 0.73
CA ASN A 29 7.47 -2.03 0.97
C ASN A 29 6.64 -1.33 -0.10
N VAL A 30 5.45 -1.88 -0.33
CA VAL A 30 4.43 -1.34 -1.24
C VAL A 30 3.14 -1.16 -0.44
N GLN A 31 2.54 0.03 -0.52
CA GLN A 31 1.19 0.29 -0.02
C GLN A 31 0.24 0.42 -1.20
N PHE A 32 -0.85 -0.33 -1.17
CA PHE A 32 -1.92 -0.20 -2.16
C PHE A 32 -3.11 0.58 -1.60
N PHE A 33 -3.77 1.31 -2.49
CA PHE A 33 -5.04 1.98 -2.23
C PHE A 33 -6.01 1.63 -3.35
N ASN A 34 -7.25 1.34 -2.98
CA ASN A 34 -8.33 1.20 -3.94
C ASN A 34 -9.17 2.46 -3.92
N PHE A 35 -9.59 2.95 -5.08
CA PHE A 35 -10.52 4.06 -5.17
C PHE A 35 -11.43 3.94 -6.40
N THR A 36 -12.59 4.60 -6.32
CA THR A 36 -13.62 4.55 -7.36
C THR A 36 -13.88 5.95 -7.90
N VAL A 37 -13.98 6.05 -9.22
CA VAL A 37 -14.41 7.25 -9.93
C VAL A 37 -15.80 6.98 -10.51
N SER A 38 -16.80 7.78 -10.12
CA SER A 38 -18.20 7.54 -10.54
C SER A 38 -18.52 8.08 -11.94
N MET A 39 -17.75 9.06 -12.41
CA MET A 39 -17.91 9.69 -13.72
C MET A 39 -16.58 10.27 -14.18
N SER A 40 -16.36 10.27 -15.49
CA SER A 40 -15.13 10.80 -16.11
C SER A 40 -14.73 12.15 -15.53
N SER A 41 -13.56 12.22 -14.91
CA SER A 41 -13.06 13.45 -14.27
C SER A 41 -11.55 13.45 -14.05
N ALA A 42 -11.00 14.64 -13.81
CA ALA A 42 -9.62 14.78 -13.38
C ALA A 42 -9.45 14.28 -11.94
N VAL A 43 -8.52 13.34 -11.75
CA VAL A 43 -8.11 12.82 -10.45
C VAL A 43 -6.68 13.28 -10.17
N THR A 44 -6.45 13.78 -8.96
CA THR A 44 -5.15 14.18 -8.46
C THR A 44 -4.67 13.21 -7.40
N LEU A 45 -3.42 12.78 -7.54
CA LEU A 45 -2.68 11.90 -6.65
C LEU A 45 -1.46 12.68 -6.19
N ARG A 46 -1.28 12.84 -4.87
CA ARG A 46 -0.22 13.68 -4.32
C ARG A 46 0.34 13.07 -3.06
N THR A 47 1.66 12.98 -2.94
CA THR A 47 2.29 12.62 -1.67
C THR A 47 2.75 13.85 -0.90
N LEU A 48 2.93 13.67 0.41
CA LEU A 48 3.47 14.68 1.32
C LEU A 48 4.54 14.07 2.25
N SER A 49 5.12 12.93 1.85
CA SER A 49 6.08 12.14 2.61
C SER A 49 7.40 12.91 2.81
N TYR A 50 7.95 13.48 1.74
CA TYR A 50 9.33 13.96 1.73
C TYR A 50 9.45 15.36 2.35
N ALA A 51 8.72 16.33 1.80
CA ALA A 51 8.74 17.72 2.21
C ALA A 51 7.73 18.04 3.33
N GLY A 52 6.79 17.13 3.61
CA GLY A 52 5.66 17.41 4.51
C GLY A 52 4.62 18.31 3.86
N GLY A 53 3.75 18.90 4.68
CA GLY A 53 2.73 19.86 4.23
C GLY A 53 1.41 19.68 4.94
N VAL A 54 0.32 20.04 4.27
CA VAL A 54 -1.05 19.85 4.77
C VAL A 54 -1.82 18.99 3.76
N THR A 55 -2.38 17.88 4.24
CA THR A 55 -3.18 16.97 3.43
C THR A 55 -4.44 17.65 2.92
N ALA A 56 -5.09 17.05 1.93
CA ALA A 56 -6.33 17.59 1.40
C ALA A 56 -7.48 17.62 2.44
N THR A 57 -7.40 16.78 3.48
CA THR A 57 -8.34 16.77 4.62
C THR A 57 -7.90 17.66 5.79
N GLY A 58 -6.79 18.38 5.67
CA GLY A 58 -6.34 19.38 6.66
C GLY A 58 -5.39 18.86 7.74
N GLU A 59 -4.90 17.63 7.65
CA GLU A 59 -3.89 17.09 8.56
C GLU A 59 -2.51 17.66 8.24
N THR A 60 -1.76 18.10 9.25
CA THR A 60 -0.38 18.57 9.05
C THR A 60 0.59 17.41 9.08
N ILE A 61 1.34 17.23 8.00
CA ILE A 61 2.38 16.22 7.85
C ILE A 61 3.75 16.86 8.06
N ALA A 62 4.48 16.35 9.04
CA ALA A 62 5.88 16.74 9.24
C ALA A 62 6.75 16.16 8.11
N ARG A 63 7.70 16.96 7.62
CA ARG A 63 8.76 16.49 6.72
C ARG A 63 9.55 15.32 7.31
N GLY A 64 10.30 14.61 6.48
CA GLY A 64 11.26 13.60 6.95
C GLY A 64 11.07 12.21 6.38
N GLY A 65 9.92 11.95 5.75
CA GLY A 65 9.68 10.69 5.05
C GLY A 65 10.58 10.53 3.83
N PHE A 66 10.51 9.34 3.25
CA PHE A 66 11.27 8.96 2.06
C PHE A 66 10.83 9.71 0.80
N ASP A 67 11.55 9.50 -0.29
CA ASP A 67 11.26 9.93 -1.67
C ASP A 67 10.25 8.93 -2.30
N PRO A 68 8.94 9.27 -2.37
CA PRO A 68 7.92 8.36 -2.83
C PRO A 68 7.81 8.25 -4.35
N TYR A 69 7.38 7.09 -4.80
CA TYR A 69 6.95 6.84 -6.17
C TYR A 69 5.51 6.32 -6.18
N LEU A 70 4.70 6.84 -7.12
CA LEU A 70 3.32 6.44 -7.35
C LEU A 70 3.19 5.70 -8.68
N ALA A 71 2.42 4.60 -8.68
CA ALA A 71 1.98 3.91 -9.89
C ALA A 71 0.46 3.65 -9.84
N LEU A 72 -0.26 4.12 -10.84
CA LEU A 72 -1.72 4.01 -10.96
C LEU A 72 -2.08 2.92 -11.97
N PHE A 73 -2.96 2.01 -11.57
CA PHE A 73 -3.48 0.92 -12.38
C PHE A 73 -5.00 1.00 -12.48
N ASN A 74 -5.58 0.49 -13.57
CA ASN A 74 -7.02 0.25 -13.65
C ASN A 74 -7.42 -1.05 -12.92
N SER A 75 -8.72 -1.37 -12.88
CA SER A 75 -9.25 -2.59 -12.25
C SER A 75 -8.73 -3.90 -12.85
N ALA A 76 -8.27 -3.90 -14.10
CA ALA A 76 -7.63 -5.05 -14.74
C ALA A 76 -6.14 -5.17 -14.39
N GLY A 77 -5.60 -4.25 -13.58
CA GLY A 77 -4.20 -4.20 -13.21
C GLY A 77 -3.29 -3.60 -14.30
N VAL A 78 -3.82 -2.96 -15.34
CA VAL A 78 -3.00 -2.31 -16.37
C VAL A 78 -2.48 -0.98 -15.86
N LEU A 79 -1.17 -0.75 -15.96
CA LEU A 79 -0.50 0.49 -15.58
C LEU A 79 -0.96 1.63 -16.49
N LEU A 80 -1.45 2.72 -15.89
CA LEU A 80 -1.94 3.90 -16.59
C LEU A 80 -0.94 5.05 -16.52
N VAL A 81 -0.46 5.35 -15.31
CA VAL A 81 0.42 6.48 -15.02
C VAL A 81 1.37 6.11 -13.89
N GLN A 82 2.57 6.65 -13.92
CA GLN A 82 3.54 6.54 -12.84
C GLN A 82 4.29 7.87 -12.69
N ASN A 83 4.67 8.23 -11.46
CA ASN A 83 5.51 9.40 -11.20
C ASN A 83 6.23 9.29 -9.84
N ASP A 84 7.52 9.62 -9.82
CA ASP A 84 8.34 9.81 -8.61
C ASP A 84 8.44 11.29 -8.20
N ASP A 85 8.45 12.25 -9.13
CA ASP A 85 8.68 13.66 -8.81
C ASP A 85 7.54 14.59 -9.25
N GLY A 86 7.03 15.39 -8.32
CA GLY A 86 5.97 16.36 -8.58
C GLY A 86 6.42 17.74 -9.06
N GLY A 87 7.74 18.01 -9.08
CA GLY A 87 8.29 19.28 -9.52
C GLY A 87 7.68 20.49 -8.80
N SER A 88 7.29 21.53 -9.53
CA SER A 88 6.69 22.75 -8.94
C SER A 88 5.31 22.54 -8.30
N SER A 89 4.67 21.39 -8.51
CA SER A 89 3.34 21.07 -7.98
C SER A 89 3.36 20.58 -6.53
N VAL A 90 4.55 20.27 -5.99
CA VAL A 90 4.74 19.85 -4.59
C VAL A 90 5.61 20.84 -3.84
N LEU A 91 5.60 20.79 -2.51
CA LEU A 91 6.41 21.70 -1.70
C LEU A 91 7.91 21.42 -1.83
N THR A 92 8.72 22.46 -1.66
CA THR A 92 10.17 22.29 -1.45
C THR A 92 10.41 21.87 -0.02
N ASP A 93 11.16 20.80 0.17
CA ASP A 93 11.67 20.40 1.46
C ASP A 93 12.61 21.48 2.02
N ALA A 94 12.25 22.04 3.19
CA ALA A 94 12.92 23.21 3.75
C ALA A 94 14.39 23.00 4.16
N VAL A 95 14.87 21.74 4.24
CA VAL A 95 16.25 21.43 4.63
C VAL A 95 17.10 21.03 3.43
N THR A 96 16.61 20.10 2.60
CA THR A 96 17.36 19.57 1.45
C THR A 96 17.20 20.42 0.19
N GLY A 97 16.18 21.29 0.13
CA GLY A 97 15.84 22.07 -1.06
C GLY A 97 15.25 21.23 -2.20
N ARG A 98 14.91 19.96 -1.96
CA ARG A 98 14.40 19.01 -2.98
C ARG A 98 12.88 18.94 -2.99
N ARG A 99 12.33 18.47 -4.11
CA ARG A 99 10.88 18.34 -4.38
C ARG A 99 10.54 16.90 -4.79
N PHE A 100 10.97 15.95 -3.97
CA PHE A 100 10.83 14.51 -4.23
C PHE A 100 9.47 13.93 -3.84
N ASP A 101 8.49 14.77 -3.46
CA ASP A 101 7.12 14.27 -3.34
C ASP A 101 6.54 14.06 -4.75
N ALA A 102 5.87 12.92 -4.95
CA ALA A 102 5.21 12.57 -6.19
C ALA A 102 3.89 13.33 -6.35
N PHE A 103 3.59 13.75 -7.58
CA PHE A 103 2.32 14.36 -7.95
C PHE A 103 1.89 13.90 -9.33
N SER A 104 0.63 13.51 -9.49
CA SER A 104 0.06 13.19 -10.79
C SER A 104 -1.37 13.70 -10.87
N GLN A 105 -1.75 14.23 -12.03
CA GLN A 105 -3.13 14.57 -12.35
C GLN A 105 -3.49 13.98 -13.70
N THR A 106 -4.54 13.18 -13.74
CA THR A 106 -4.98 12.49 -14.96
C THR A 106 -6.49 12.40 -15.04
N THR A 107 -7.05 12.41 -16.24
CA THR A 107 -8.49 12.21 -16.45
C THR A 107 -8.77 10.72 -16.46
N LEU A 108 -9.56 10.25 -15.50
CA LEU A 108 -9.98 8.87 -15.38
C LEU A 108 -11.46 8.75 -15.76
N THR A 109 -11.81 7.70 -16.50
CA THR A 109 -13.20 7.33 -16.77
C THR A 109 -13.87 6.78 -15.50
N SER A 110 -15.17 6.50 -15.55
CA SER A 110 -15.82 5.80 -14.45
C SER A 110 -15.22 4.40 -14.27
N GLY A 111 -14.92 4.01 -13.04
CA GLY A 111 -14.38 2.68 -12.73
C GLY A 111 -13.60 2.64 -11.42
N ASP A 112 -13.07 1.46 -11.14
CA ASP A 112 -12.21 1.20 -9.99
C ASP A 112 -10.74 1.21 -10.41
N TYR A 113 -9.92 1.71 -9.50
CA TYR A 113 -8.50 1.95 -9.71
C TYR A 113 -7.69 1.49 -8.49
N ILE A 114 -6.44 1.13 -8.75
CA ILE A 114 -5.47 0.73 -7.74
C ILE A 114 -4.29 1.70 -7.82
N LEU A 115 -3.99 2.38 -6.72
CA LEU A 115 -2.78 3.17 -6.57
C LEU A 115 -1.76 2.38 -5.75
N ALA A 116 -0.54 2.26 -6.25
CA ALA A 116 0.61 1.79 -5.50
C ALA A 116 1.48 2.98 -5.08
N LEU A 117 1.92 2.97 -3.83
CA LEU A 117 2.91 3.87 -3.26
C LEU A 117 4.11 3.05 -2.79
N THR A 118 5.31 3.49 -3.14
CA THR A 118 6.59 2.85 -2.78
C THR A 118 7.66 3.91 -2.50
N GLN A 119 8.81 3.52 -1.95
CA GLN A 119 10.01 4.37 -1.99
C GLN A 119 10.72 4.25 -3.34
N SER A 120 11.20 5.36 -3.90
CA SER A 120 12.06 5.37 -5.07
C SER A 120 13.44 4.70 -4.80
N PRO A 121 13.93 3.80 -5.69
CA PRO A 121 13.43 3.47 -7.01
C PRO A 121 12.77 2.07 -7.07
N ASN A 122 11.86 1.76 -6.15
CA ASN A 122 11.03 0.55 -6.20
C ASN A 122 9.86 0.71 -7.20
N PHE A 123 10.23 0.88 -8.46
CA PHE A 123 9.30 1.19 -9.53
C PHE A 123 8.43 -0.01 -9.92
N ALA A 124 7.20 0.25 -10.36
CA ALA A 124 6.37 -0.77 -10.99
C ALA A 124 7.04 -1.24 -12.29
N VAL A 125 7.15 -2.56 -12.49
CA VAL A 125 7.80 -3.13 -13.69
C VAL A 125 6.95 -2.89 -14.93
N GLY A 126 5.63 -3.13 -14.82
CA GLY A 126 4.67 -2.96 -15.90
C GLY A 126 4.83 -3.99 -17.04
N PRO A 127 3.86 -4.05 -17.98
CA PRO A 127 2.68 -3.18 -18.07
C PRO A 127 1.54 -3.51 -17.10
N ASN A 128 1.61 -4.62 -16.37
CA ASN A 128 0.58 -5.05 -15.42
C ASN A 128 1.09 -4.99 -13.98
N LEU A 129 0.15 -4.83 -13.04
CA LEU A 129 0.41 -4.90 -11.60
C LEU A 129 1.03 -6.25 -11.20
N SER A 130 0.66 -7.33 -11.90
CA SER A 130 1.21 -8.67 -11.68
C SER A 130 2.70 -8.79 -11.98
N ASP A 131 3.28 -7.86 -12.74
CA ASP A 131 4.70 -7.86 -13.08
C ASP A 131 5.57 -7.41 -11.89
N GLY A 132 4.94 -6.88 -10.84
CA GLY A 132 5.59 -6.55 -9.58
C GLY A 132 6.40 -5.25 -9.62
N PHE A 133 7.41 -5.18 -8.73
CA PHE A 133 8.22 -3.98 -8.52
C PHE A 133 9.72 -4.31 -8.54
N THR A 134 10.53 -3.37 -9.00
CA THR A 134 11.98 -3.57 -9.26
C THR A 134 12.80 -3.93 -8.03
N ARG A 135 12.30 -3.65 -6.82
CA ARG A 135 12.97 -3.95 -5.55
C ARG A 135 12.23 -4.99 -4.70
N ALA A 136 11.24 -5.68 -5.27
CA ALA A 136 10.49 -6.69 -4.53
C ALA A 136 11.44 -7.73 -3.90
N GLY A 137 11.32 -7.91 -2.58
CA GLY A 137 12.14 -8.84 -1.80
C GLY A 137 13.54 -8.32 -1.46
N GLN A 138 13.82 -7.03 -1.70
CA GLN A 138 15.08 -6.39 -1.38
C GLN A 138 15.02 -5.50 -0.12
N GLY A 139 14.03 -5.67 0.75
CA GLY A 139 13.94 -5.16 2.13
C GLY A 139 14.43 -3.72 2.36
N ASN A 140 15.75 -3.58 2.52
CA ASN A 140 16.47 -2.32 2.75
C ASN A 140 17.49 -2.07 1.62
N PHE A 141 17.02 -1.98 0.38
CA PHE A 141 17.86 -1.89 -0.82
C PHE A 141 18.71 -0.61 -0.87
N ARG A 142 18.41 0.38 -0.03
CA ARG A 142 19.20 1.61 0.17
C ARG A 142 19.81 1.73 1.57
N ASP A 143 20.01 0.63 2.29
CA ASP A 143 20.35 0.65 3.74
C ASP A 143 19.23 1.34 4.56
N GLY A 144 17.98 1.09 4.14
CA GLY A 144 16.76 1.65 4.69
C GLY A 144 16.31 2.91 3.96
N PHE A 145 15.54 3.75 4.64
CA PHE A 145 14.99 4.98 4.05
C PHE A 145 16.09 6.02 3.84
N VAL A 146 16.70 6.03 2.65
CA VAL A 146 17.76 6.98 2.25
C VAL A 146 17.45 7.50 0.85
N ASP A 147 17.50 8.82 0.65
CA ASP A 147 17.22 9.40 -0.66
C ASP A 147 18.43 9.27 -1.63
N ILE A 148 18.24 9.68 -2.89
CA ILE A 148 19.30 9.63 -3.92
C ILE A 148 20.51 10.53 -3.59
N SER A 149 20.33 11.54 -2.74
CA SER A 149 21.39 12.45 -2.30
C SER A 149 22.11 11.96 -1.03
N GLY A 150 21.71 10.82 -0.46
CA GLY A 150 22.30 10.22 0.73
C GLY A 150 21.72 10.74 2.05
N ASN A 151 20.64 11.52 2.06
CA ASN A 151 20.02 11.94 3.31
C ASN A 151 19.22 10.79 3.93
N ARG A 152 19.47 10.49 5.21
CA ARG A 152 18.66 9.52 5.96
C ARG A 152 17.26 10.10 6.21
N ARG A 153 16.25 9.31 5.89
CA ARG A 153 14.83 9.57 6.04
C ARG A 153 14.21 8.53 6.98
N ASP A 154 12.91 8.56 7.12
CA ASP A 154 12.14 7.52 7.81
C ASP A 154 11.03 6.97 6.91
N GLY A 155 10.37 5.90 7.39
CA GLY A 155 9.36 5.18 6.64
C GLY A 155 8.00 5.87 6.57
N ARG A 156 7.83 7.08 7.13
CA ARG A 156 6.52 7.75 7.14
C ARG A 156 6.13 8.19 5.74
N TRP A 157 4.86 8.00 5.42
CA TRP A 157 4.28 8.44 4.17
C TRP A 157 2.91 9.08 4.40
N ALA A 158 2.55 9.96 3.48
CA ALA A 158 1.22 10.54 3.38
C ALA A 158 0.83 10.66 1.91
N VAL A 159 -0.42 10.35 1.57
CA VAL A 159 -0.94 10.44 0.20
C VAL A 159 -2.37 10.97 0.20
N ASP A 160 -2.64 11.86 -0.74
CA ASP A 160 -3.97 12.35 -1.06
C ASP A 160 -4.46 11.74 -2.38
N ILE A 161 -5.74 11.38 -2.42
CA ILE A 161 -6.48 10.95 -3.60
C ILE A 161 -7.76 11.80 -3.66
N PHE A 162 -7.87 12.67 -4.68
CA PHE A 162 -9.02 13.56 -4.78
C PHE A 162 -9.35 13.99 -6.20
N GLY A 163 -10.61 14.34 -6.43
CA GLY A 163 -11.17 14.76 -7.71
C GLY A 163 -12.68 14.91 -7.58
N PRO A 164 -13.38 15.61 -8.48
CA PRO A 164 -14.80 15.94 -8.30
C PRO A 164 -15.71 14.70 -8.27
N ASN A 165 -15.28 13.57 -8.86
CA ASN A 165 -16.06 12.32 -8.90
C ASN A 165 -15.31 11.14 -8.26
N VAL A 166 -14.32 11.37 -7.41
CA VAL A 166 -13.74 10.31 -6.57
C VAL A 166 -14.70 10.07 -5.41
N THR A 167 -15.43 8.96 -5.42
CA THR A 167 -16.52 8.73 -4.46
C THR A 167 -16.13 7.86 -3.28
N GLN A 168 -15.05 7.10 -3.42
CA GLN A 168 -14.54 6.21 -2.39
C GLN A 168 -13.03 6.05 -2.57
N ALA A 169 -12.30 6.02 -1.46
CA ALA A 169 -10.95 5.50 -1.42
C ALA A 169 -10.71 4.75 -0.11
N SER A 170 -9.88 3.71 -0.15
CA SER A 170 -9.46 2.97 1.03
C SER A 170 -8.02 2.47 0.87
N LEU A 171 -7.30 2.39 1.98
CA LEU A 171 -6.02 1.68 2.03
C LEU A 171 -6.28 0.17 2.04
N VAL A 172 -5.44 -0.58 1.33
CA VAL A 172 -5.43 -2.04 1.36
C VAL A 172 -4.47 -2.47 2.46
N ALA A 173 -4.98 -3.11 3.51
CA ALA A 173 -4.12 -3.58 4.59
C ALA A 173 -3.07 -4.55 4.04
N GLN A 174 -1.79 -4.29 4.35
CA GLN A 174 -0.73 -5.24 4.04
C GLN A 174 -1.04 -6.56 4.75
N GLN A 175 -1.21 -7.64 3.99
CA GLN A 175 -1.39 -8.97 4.55
C GLN A 175 -0.11 -9.33 5.29
N GLN A 176 -0.13 -9.24 6.63
CA GLN A 176 0.88 -9.90 7.44
C GLN A 176 0.84 -11.39 7.09
N PRO A 177 1.99 -12.07 6.97
CA PRO A 177 1.99 -13.52 6.79
C PRO A 177 1.17 -14.10 7.94
N ILE A 178 0.00 -14.66 7.61
CA ILE A 178 -0.84 -15.34 8.58
C ILE A 178 0.06 -16.43 9.15
N PRO A 179 0.35 -16.43 10.47
CA PRO A 179 1.16 -17.49 11.06
C PRO A 179 0.54 -18.82 10.64
N GLU A 180 1.33 -19.69 10.01
CA GLU A 180 0.81 -20.97 9.56
C GLU A 180 0.07 -21.62 10.73
N PRO A 181 -1.19 -22.04 10.54
CA PRO A 181 -1.96 -22.64 11.62
C PRO A 181 -1.15 -23.75 12.27
N THR A 182 -1.20 -23.83 13.60
CA THR A 182 -0.61 -24.91 14.41
C THR A 182 -1.06 -26.32 13.98
N THR A 183 -1.91 -26.45 12.96
CA THR A 183 -2.22 -27.67 12.21
C THR A 183 -0.99 -28.45 11.77
N MET A 184 0.12 -27.80 11.36
CA MET A 184 1.37 -28.55 11.06
C MET A 184 1.98 -29.19 12.33
N LEU A 185 1.95 -28.47 13.45
CA LEU A 185 2.39 -29.01 14.74
C LEU A 185 1.46 -30.14 15.23
N LEU A 186 0.15 -30.00 15.07
CA LEU A 186 -0.83 -31.03 15.44
C LEU A 186 -0.72 -32.26 14.55
N LEU A 187 -0.52 -32.09 13.24
CA LEU A 187 -0.29 -33.18 12.31
C LEU A 187 1.03 -33.90 12.62
N GLY A 188 2.10 -33.14 12.89
CA GLY A 188 3.40 -33.70 13.27
C GLY A 188 3.35 -34.50 14.58
N THR A 189 2.72 -33.93 15.61
CA THR A 189 2.57 -34.60 16.92
C THR A 189 1.62 -35.80 16.86
N GLY A 190 0.54 -35.72 16.08
CA GLY A 190 -0.38 -36.83 15.83
C GLY A 190 0.30 -38.00 15.13
N LEU A 191 1.06 -37.75 14.06
CA LEU A 191 1.82 -38.79 13.36
C LEU A 191 2.90 -39.43 14.25
N ALA A 192 3.60 -38.63 15.06
CA ALA A 192 4.55 -39.15 16.04
C ALA A 192 3.87 -40.04 17.10
N GLY A 193 2.69 -39.65 17.58
CA GLY A 193 1.88 -40.46 18.50
C GLY A 193 1.46 -41.81 17.90
N VAL A 194 1.01 -41.82 16.64
CA VAL A 194 0.65 -43.06 15.93
C VAL A 194 1.87 -43.95 15.72
N ALA A 195 3.01 -43.38 15.29
CA ALA A 195 4.23 -44.14 15.05
C ALA A 195 4.77 -44.80 16.34
N THR A 196 4.73 -44.10 17.47
CA THR A 196 5.16 -44.66 18.77
C THR A 196 4.23 -45.78 19.24
N ASN A 197 2.91 -45.64 19.05
CA ASN A 197 1.94 -46.68 19.39
C ASN A 197 2.13 -47.96 18.54
N ILE A 198 2.38 -47.82 17.23
CA ILE A 198 2.65 -48.97 16.34
C ILE A 198 3.94 -49.70 16.76
N ARG A 199 5.00 -48.97 17.13
CA ARG A 199 6.26 -49.57 17.61
C ARG A 199 6.08 -50.35 18.90
N ARG A 200 5.31 -49.82 19.86
CA ARG A 200 5.01 -50.51 21.13
C ARG A 200 4.28 -51.83 20.90
N ARG A 201 3.26 -51.84 20.03
CA ARG A 201 2.50 -53.06 19.71
C ARG A 201 3.38 -54.15 19.07
N LYS A 202 4.27 -53.77 18.14
CA LYS A 202 5.20 -54.73 17.52
C LYS A 202 6.16 -55.36 18.54
N ARG A 203 6.63 -54.60 19.54
CA ARG A 203 7.53 -55.12 20.58
C ARG A 203 6.84 -56.14 21.49
N GLN A 204 5.63 -55.84 21.96
CA GLN A 204 4.86 -56.76 22.82
C GLN A 204 4.52 -58.08 22.12
N VAL A 205 4.20 -58.05 20.83
CA VAL A 205 3.94 -59.27 20.04
C VAL A 205 5.20 -60.15 19.91
N ASN A 206 6.39 -59.54 19.81
CA ASN A 206 7.64 -60.29 19.73
C ASN A 206 8.01 -60.93 21.09
N GLU A 207 7.81 -60.22 22.21
CA GLU A 207 8.10 -60.73 23.56
C GLU A 207 7.21 -61.95 23.91
N VAL A 208 5.91 -61.93 23.57
CA VAL A 208 4.99 -63.08 23.76
C VAL A 208 5.38 -64.30 22.91
N LYS A 209 6.04 -64.09 21.76
CA LYS A 209 6.48 -65.17 20.88
C LYS A 209 7.79 -65.82 21.34
N GLU A 210 8.60 -65.12 22.13
CA GLU A 210 9.80 -65.69 22.76
C GLU A 210 9.49 -66.52 24.01
N GLU A 211 8.46 -66.16 24.79
CA GLU A 211 8.04 -66.93 25.99
C GLU A 211 7.28 -68.23 25.67
N SER A 212 6.90 -68.45 24.41
CA SER A 212 6.15 -69.64 23.94
C SER A 212 7.01 -70.68 23.22
N ARG A 213 8.35 -70.58 23.33
CA ARG A 213 9.32 -71.59 22.88
C ARG A 213 10.04 -72.22 24.07
#